data_AF-A0A6A1CC05-F1
#
_entry.id   AF-A0A6A1CC05-F1
#
_cell.length_a   1.000
_cell.length_b   1.000
_cell.length_c   1.000
_cell.angle_alpha   90.00
_cell.angle_beta   90.00
_cell.angle_gamma   90.00
#
_symmetry.space_group_name_H-M   'P 1'
#
loop_
_entity.id
_entity.type
_entity.pdbx_description
1 polymer ?
#
loop_
_entity_poly.entity_id
_entity_poly.type
_entity_poly.pdbx_seq_one_letter_code
_entity_poly.pdbx_strand_id
1 'polypeptide(L)'
;MKREERQSLLQRCIKWREANIKEKQFILILSFLVGIFTAIAALFLKFLIHQIQNFLTNNFNATSANYLYLVYPVIGIFLAGWFVRNIVKDDISHGVTKILYAISRRQGRIKRHNIWSSTIASAITIGFGGSVGAEAPIVLTGSAIGSNLGSVFKMEHRTLMLLVGCGAAGAIAGIFKAPIAGLVFT
;
A
#
# COMPACT_ATOMS: atom_id res chain seq x y z
N MET A 1 -10.15 35.56 24.89
CA MET A 1 -8.71 35.46 24.55
C MET A 1 -8.58 34.64 23.26
N LYS A 2 -8.44 35.33 22.11
CA LYS A 2 -8.39 34.71 20.77
C LYS A 2 -7.10 33.91 20.62
N ARG A 3 -7.18 32.57 20.57
CA ARG A 3 -6.09 31.75 20.03
C ARG A 3 -6.12 31.90 18.52
N GLU A 4 -5.20 32.70 17.97
CA GLU A 4 -4.88 32.65 16.54
C GLU A 4 -4.36 31.23 16.24
N GLU A 5 -5.26 30.36 15.75
CA GLU A 5 -4.86 29.08 15.19
C GLU A 5 -3.98 29.36 13.96
N ARG A 6 -2.67 29.18 14.15
CA ARG A 6 -1.64 29.19 13.11
C ARG A 6 -2.11 28.31 11.96
N GLN A 7 -2.68 28.92 10.91
CA GLN A 7 -3.17 28.19 9.74
C GLN A 7 -2.02 27.35 9.20
N SER A 8 -2.14 26.02 9.28
CA SER A 8 -1.07 25.15 8.80
C SER A 8 -0.91 25.36 7.29
N LEU A 9 0.30 25.18 6.76
CA LEU A 9 0.57 25.32 5.32
C LEU A 9 -0.43 24.52 4.47
N LEU A 10 -0.89 23.38 4.98
CA LEU A 10 -1.95 22.56 4.38
C LEU A 10 -3.29 23.30 4.28
N GLN A 11 -3.72 24.03 5.30
CA GLN A 11 -4.96 24.81 5.26
C GLN A 11 -4.88 25.98 4.29
N ARG A 12 -3.72 26.62 4.17
CA ARG A 12 -3.46 27.64 3.13
C ARG A 12 -3.49 27.06 1.73
N CYS A 13 -2.86 25.90 1.51
CA CYS A 13 -2.92 25.19 0.23
C CYS A 13 -4.35 24.76 -0.14
N ILE A 14 -5.15 24.29 0.83
CA ILE A 14 -6.54 23.89 0.59
C ILE A 14 -7.40 25.10 0.21
N LYS A 15 -7.29 26.23 0.92
CA LYS A 15 -8.01 27.47 0.59
C LYS A 15 -7.59 28.04 -0.77
N TRP A 16 -6.30 28.00 -1.09
CA TRP A 16 -5.80 28.45 -2.40
C TRP A 16 -6.28 27.54 -3.54
N ARG A 17 -6.38 26.22 -3.30
CA ARG A 17 -6.93 25.25 -4.25
C ARG A 17 -8.40 25.51 -4.54
N GLU A 18 -9.23 25.66 -3.50
CA GLU A 18 -10.67 25.95 -3.64
C GLU A 18 -10.92 27.24 -4.44
N ALA A 19 -10.01 28.20 -4.36
CA ALA A 19 -10.10 29.45 -5.11
C ALA A 19 -9.66 29.34 -6.58
N ASN A 20 -8.74 28.42 -6.93
CA ASN A 20 -8.08 28.43 -8.24
C ASN A 20 -8.37 27.22 -9.15
N ILE A 21 -8.83 26.08 -8.63
CA ILE A 21 -8.93 24.83 -9.40
C ILE A 21 -10.32 24.21 -9.29
N LYS A 22 -10.91 23.86 -10.44
CA LYS A 22 -12.16 23.09 -10.51
C LYS A 22 -11.96 21.70 -9.88
N GLU A 23 -12.88 21.28 -9.03
CA GLU A 23 -12.80 20.02 -8.28
C GLU A 23 -12.51 18.81 -9.17
N LYS A 24 -13.14 18.71 -10.34
CA LYS A 24 -12.91 17.62 -11.31
C LYS A 24 -11.45 17.53 -11.80
N GLN A 25 -10.83 18.67 -12.13
CA GLN A 25 -9.42 18.69 -12.56
C GLN A 25 -8.49 18.29 -11.41
N PHE A 26 -8.81 18.73 -10.20
CA PHE A 26 -8.03 18.34 -9.02
C PHE A 26 -8.10 16.83 -8.75
N ILE A 27 -9.28 16.22 -8.90
CA ILE A 27 -9.45 14.76 -8.75
C ILE A 27 -8.58 14.02 -9.77
N LEU A 28 -8.54 14.46 -11.04
CA LEU A 28 -7.70 13.84 -12.06
C LEU A 28 -6.20 13.91 -11.73
N ILE A 29 -5.72 15.09 -11.31
CA ILE A 29 -4.32 15.28 -10.88
C ILE A 29 -4.02 14.38 -9.67
N LEU A 30 -4.95 14.29 -8.73
CA LEU A 30 -4.79 13.50 -7.53
C LEU A 30 -4.76 12.00 -7.85
N SER A 31 -5.67 11.51 -8.70
CA SER A 31 -5.66 10.12 -9.16
C SER A 31 -4.38 9.75 -9.90
N PHE A 32 -3.84 10.66 -10.71
CA PHE A 32 -2.56 10.48 -11.38
C PHE A 32 -1.41 10.37 -10.38
N LEU A 33 -1.35 11.28 -9.39
CA LEU A 33 -0.35 11.22 -8.32
C LEU A 33 -0.46 9.93 -7.50
N VAL A 34 -1.68 9.51 -7.14
CA VAL A 34 -1.91 8.25 -6.46
C VAL A 34 -1.33 7.10 -7.28
N GLY A 35 -1.63 7.02 -8.57
CA GLY A 35 -1.08 5.98 -9.46
C GLY A 35 0.45 5.94 -9.48
N ILE A 36 1.13 7.09 -9.50
CA ILE A 36 2.60 7.16 -9.42
C ILE A 36 3.09 6.63 -8.07
N PHE A 37 2.54 7.11 -6.97
CA PHE A 37 2.97 6.68 -5.64
C PHE A 37 2.71 5.19 -5.39
N THR A 38 1.59 4.64 -5.88
CA THR A 38 1.29 3.22 -5.75
C THR A 38 2.20 2.35 -6.62
N ALA A 39 2.54 2.79 -7.83
CA ALA A 39 3.50 2.10 -8.69
C ALA A 39 4.91 2.10 -8.07
N ILE A 40 5.36 3.22 -7.49
CA ILE A 40 6.64 3.29 -6.76
C ILE A 40 6.62 2.35 -5.56
N ALA A 41 5.52 2.30 -4.79
CA ALA A 41 5.38 1.35 -3.68
C ALA A 41 5.44 -0.11 -4.15
N ALA A 42 4.89 -0.43 -5.32
CA ALA A 42 4.94 -1.77 -5.92
C ALA A 42 6.36 -2.17 -6.31
N LEU A 43 7.10 -1.25 -6.94
CA LEU A 43 8.51 -1.44 -7.26
C LEU A 43 9.35 -1.62 -6.00
N PHE A 44 9.08 -0.83 -4.96
CA PHE A 44 9.78 -0.90 -3.69
C PHE A 44 9.55 -2.25 -2.99
N LEU A 45 8.31 -2.75 -2.96
CA LEU A 45 8.00 -4.09 -2.45
C LEU A 45 8.79 -5.18 -3.20
N LYS A 46 8.76 -5.13 -4.54
CA LYS A 46 9.48 -6.10 -5.37
C LYS A 46 10.99 -6.04 -5.12
N PHE A 47 11.54 -4.84 -4.98
CA PHE A 47 12.94 -4.63 -4.66
C PHE A 47 13.31 -5.25 -3.31
N LEU A 48 12.50 -5.02 -2.25
CA LEU A 48 12.75 -5.63 -0.94
C LEU A 48 12.71 -7.15 -0.98
N ILE A 49 11.72 -7.73 -1.67
CA ILE A 49 11.61 -9.19 -1.82
C ILE A 49 12.86 -9.76 -2.47
N HIS A 50 13.30 -9.18 -3.59
CA HIS A 50 14.52 -9.63 -4.27
C HIS A 50 15.78 -9.45 -3.43
N GLN A 51 15.89 -8.37 -2.66
CA GLN A 51 17.05 -8.18 -1.78
C GLN A 51 17.09 -9.23 -0.68
N ILE A 52 15.97 -9.54 -0.03
CA ILE A 52 15.89 -10.58 0.99
C ILE A 52 16.19 -11.95 0.38
N GLN A 53 15.57 -12.26 -0.77
CA GLN A 53 15.77 -13.53 -1.46
C GLN A 53 17.25 -13.71 -1.86
N ASN A 54 17.86 -12.68 -2.47
CA ASN A 54 19.26 -12.72 -2.87
C ASN A 54 20.18 -12.85 -1.67
N PHE A 55 19.93 -12.12 -0.58
CA PHE A 55 20.72 -12.22 0.65
C PHE A 55 20.68 -13.64 1.24
N LEU A 56 19.51 -14.27 1.25
CA LEU A 56 19.33 -15.63 1.76
C LEU A 56 19.89 -16.71 0.81
N THR A 57 19.87 -16.44 -0.50
CA THR A 57 20.23 -17.40 -1.56
C THR A 57 21.68 -17.28 -2.04
N ASN A 58 22.39 -16.21 -1.70
CA ASN A 58 23.71 -15.89 -2.24
C ASN A 58 24.78 -16.97 -1.99
N ASN A 59 24.57 -17.81 -0.97
CA ASN A 59 25.50 -18.87 -0.56
C ASN A 59 25.06 -20.28 -1.02
N PHE A 60 24.00 -20.41 -1.83
CA PHE A 60 23.54 -21.71 -2.31
C PHE A 60 24.25 -22.14 -3.58
N ASN A 61 24.97 -23.26 -3.50
CA ASN A 61 25.47 -23.96 -4.67
C ASN A 61 24.32 -24.75 -5.33
N ALA A 62 24.03 -24.43 -6.59
CA ALA A 62 22.95 -25.00 -7.40
C ALA A 62 23.02 -26.54 -7.56
N THR A 63 24.17 -27.15 -7.26
CA THR A 63 24.44 -28.59 -7.41
C THR A 63 24.14 -29.42 -6.15
N SER A 64 23.73 -28.80 -5.04
CA SER A 64 23.49 -29.47 -3.75
C SER A 64 22.07 -29.25 -3.23
N ALA A 65 21.44 -30.30 -2.70
CA ALA A 65 20.12 -30.19 -2.08
C ALA A 65 20.23 -29.39 -0.78
N ASN A 66 19.81 -28.13 -0.82
CA ASN A 66 19.94 -27.20 0.30
C ASN A 66 18.72 -27.26 1.21
N TYR A 67 18.84 -28.02 2.31
CA TYR A 67 17.82 -28.14 3.36
C TYR A 67 17.39 -26.80 3.98
N LEU A 68 18.21 -25.75 3.86
CA LEU A 68 17.88 -24.40 4.34
C LEU A 68 16.66 -23.77 3.65
N TYR A 69 16.31 -24.16 2.42
CA TYR A 69 15.07 -23.73 1.76
C TYR A 69 13.81 -24.14 2.53
N LEU A 70 13.89 -25.21 3.32
CA LEU A 70 12.78 -25.70 4.15
C LEU A 70 12.68 -24.94 5.47
N VAL A 71 13.80 -24.38 5.95
CA VAL A 71 13.89 -23.65 7.22
C VAL A 71 13.53 -22.17 7.07
N TYR A 72 13.89 -21.53 5.95
CA TYR A 72 13.62 -20.11 5.74
C TYR A 72 12.15 -19.71 5.81
N PRO A 73 11.18 -20.45 5.23
CA PRO A 73 9.77 -20.11 5.36
C PRO A 73 9.28 -20.12 6.82
N VAL A 74 9.81 -21.02 7.65
CA VAL A 74 9.48 -21.10 9.09
C VAL A 74 9.96 -19.84 9.81
N ILE A 75 11.20 -19.43 9.55
CA ILE A 75 11.76 -18.19 10.11
C ILE A 75 10.98 -16.97 9.60
N GLY A 76 10.65 -16.93 8.32
CA GLY A 76 9.89 -15.85 7.69
C GLY A 76 8.51 -15.66 8.31
N ILE A 77 7.76 -16.75 8.51
CA ILE A 77 6.44 -16.71 9.17
C ILE A 77 6.57 -16.25 10.61
N PHE A 78 7.58 -16.73 11.35
CA PHE A 78 7.81 -16.30 12.72
C PHE A 78 8.13 -14.80 12.80
N LEU A 79 9.05 -14.30 11.97
CA LEU A 79 9.41 -12.88 11.91
C LEU A 79 8.22 -12.00 11.50
N ALA A 80 7.49 -12.41 10.45
CA ALA A 80 6.32 -11.68 9.98
C ALA A 80 5.24 -11.64 11.06
N GLY A 81 4.92 -12.78 11.68
CA GLY A 81 3.95 -12.87 12.78
C GLY A 81 4.36 -12.01 13.99
N TRP A 82 5.63 -12.02 14.36
CA TRP A 82 6.17 -11.17 15.41
C TRP A 82 6.07 -9.68 15.05
N PHE A 83 6.41 -9.30 13.82
CA PHE A 83 6.28 -7.93 13.32
C PHE A 83 4.82 -7.45 13.37
N VAL A 84 3.87 -8.24 12.88
CA VAL A 84 2.44 -7.91 12.92
C VAL A 84 1.97 -7.72 14.36
N ARG A 85 2.31 -8.66 15.23
CA ARG A 85 1.80 -8.69 16.61
C ARG A 85 2.43 -7.62 17.49
N ASN A 86 3.72 -7.31 17.31
CA ASN A 86 4.44 -6.39 18.19
C ASN A 86 4.46 -4.95 17.67
N ILE A 87 4.60 -4.74 16.35
CA ILE A 87 4.75 -3.40 15.77
C ILE A 87 3.42 -2.87 15.23
N VAL A 88 2.71 -3.67 14.43
CA VAL A 88 1.48 -3.21 13.77
C VAL A 88 0.31 -3.18 14.75
N LYS A 89 0.22 -4.19 15.63
CA LYS A 89 -0.85 -4.34 16.65
C LYS A 89 -2.26 -4.15 16.07
N ASP A 90 -2.46 -4.55 14.82
CA ASP A 90 -3.70 -4.42 14.07
C ASP A 90 -3.86 -5.69 13.23
N ASP A 91 -5.10 -6.13 13.02
CA ASP A 91 -5.38 -7.30 12.20
C ASP A 91 -5.04 -6.98 10.75
N ILE A 92 -3.95 -7.58 10.27
CA ILE A 92 -3.61 -7.60 8.85
C ILE A 92 -4.39 -8.74 8.21
N SER A 93 -5.73 -8.66 8.26
CA SER A 93 -6.59 -9.55 7.49
C SER A 93 -6.29 -9.42 5.98
N HIS A 94 -6.64 -10.44 5.20
CA HIS A 94 -6.46 -10.50 3.74
C HIS A 94 -6.78 -9.13 3.08
N GLY A 95 -5.77 -8.51 2.45
CA GLY A 95 -5.81 -7.07 2.13
C GLY A 95 -7.07 -6.59 1.39
N VAL A 96 -7.59 -7.40 0.46
CA VAL A 96 -8.79 -7.08 -0.33
C VAL A 96 -10.06 -6.95 0.53
N THR A 97 -10.28 -7.85 1.50
CA THR A 97 -11.46 -7.75 2.38
C THR A 97 -11.41 -6.51 3.26
N LYS A 98 -10.21 -6.09 3.71
CA LYS A 98 -10.03 -4.83 4.46
C LYS A 98 -10.37 -3.60 3.61
N ILE A 99 -10.05 -3.63 2.31
CA ILE A 99 -10.41 -2.56 1.36
C ILE A 99 -11.93 -2.53 1.14
N LEU A 100 -12.54 -3.67 0.82
CA LEU A 100 -13.99 -3.77 0.62
C LEU A 100 -14.77 -3.34 1.87
N TYR A 101 -14.29 -3.73 3.05
CA TYR A 101 -14.85 -3.29 4.33
C TYR A 101 -14.67 -1.78 4.53
N ALA A 102 -13.53 -1.20 4.14
CA ALA A 102 -13.32 0.23 4.24
C ALA A 102 -14.24 1.02 3.29
N ILE A 103 -14.45 0.55 2.07
CA ILE A 103 -15.37 1.15 1.09
C ILE A 103 -16.81 1.07 1.62
N SER A 104 -17.26 -0.11 2.05
CA SER A 104 -18.65 -0.35 2.46
C SER A 104 -19.02 0.24 3.83
N ARG A 105 -18.12 0.21 4.82
CA ARG A 105 -18.43 0.55 6.22
C ARG A 105 -17.62 1.72 6.79
N ARG A 106 -16.50 2.11 6.17
CA ARG A 106 -15.65 3.21 6.66
C ARG A 106 -15.52 4.37 5.68
N GLN A 107 -16.44 4.48 4.72
CA GLN A 107 -16.50 5.59 3.76
C GLN A 107 -15.16 5.78 3.02
N GLY A 108 -14.49 4.67 2.67
CA GLY A 108 -13.20 4.63 1.99
C GLY A 108 -11.98 4.92 2.87
N ARG A 109 -12.13 5.16 4.18
CA ARG A 109 -10.99 5.54 5.05
C ARG A 109 -10.17 4.34 5.49
N ILE A 110 -8.87 4.36 5.17
CA ILE A 110 -7.90 3.32 5.51
C ILE A 110 -6.81 3.94 6.40
N LYS A 111 -6.46 3.24 7.49
CA LYS A 111 -5.44 3.69 8.46
C LYS A 111 -4.07 3.90 7.79
N ARG A 112 -3.37 4.98 8.15
CA ARG A 112 -2.05 5.35 7.59
C ARG A 112 -0.97 4.29 7.72
N HIS A 113 -0.97 3.53 8.82
CA HIS A 113 0.03 2.49 9.04
C HIS A 113 -0.01 1.39 7.97
N ASN A 114 -1.18 1.16 7.35
CA ASN A 114 -1.36 0.17 6.29
C ASN A 114 -0.62 0.52 4.98
N ILE A 115 -0.02 1.71 4.86
CA ILE A 115 0.82 2.04 3.70
C ILE A 115 2.15 1.26 3.75
N TRP A 116 2.70 1.07 4.93
CA TRP A 116 4.03 0.46 5.10
C TRP A 116 3.97 -0.90 5.77
N SER A 117 3.01 -1.14 6.67
CA SER A 117 2.94 -2.38 7.45
C SER A 117 2.71 -3.61 6.57
N SER A 118 1.78 -3.54 5.61
CA SER A 118 1.51 -4.63 4.65
C SER A 118 2.70 -4.90 3.74
N THR A 119 3.37 -3.85 3.28
CA THR A 119 4.56 -3.92 2.42
C THR A 119 5.70 -4.66 3.13
N ILE A 120 6.02 -4.29 4.37
CA ILE A 120 7.12 -4.89 5.13
C ILE A 120 6.79 -6.33 5.53
N ALA A 121 5.59 -6.57 6.07
CA ALA A 121 5.17 -7.92 6.45
C ALA A 121 5.19 -8.87 5.25
N SER A 122 4.70 -8.42 4.09
CA SER A 122 4.74 -9.20 2.85
C SER A 122 6.15 -9.39 2.32
N ALA A 123 7.03 -8.39 2.40
CA ALA A 123 8.41 -8.51 1.95
C ALA A 123 9.15 -9.58 2.75
N ILE A 124 8.92 -9.66 4.06
CA ILE A 124 9.47 -10.70 4.93
C ILE A 124 8.90 -12.06 4.53
N THR A 125 7.58 -12.23 4.52
CA THR A 125 6.99 -13.55 4.22
C THR A 125 7.40 -14.08 2.85
N ILE A 126 7.32 -13.25 1.81
CA ILE A 126 7.63 -13.66 0.43
C ILE A 126 9.15 -13.80 0.24
N GLY A 127 9.95 -12.87 0.79
CA GLY A 127 11.41 -12.90 0.67
C GLY A 127 12.05 -14.14 1.32
N PHE A 128 11.44 -14.66 2.39
CA PHE A 128 11.86 -15.90 3.04
C PHE A 128 11.30 -17.19 2.38
N GLY A 129 10.57 -17.06 1.26
CA GLY A 129 10.05 -18.20 0.50
C GLY A 129 8.67 -18.68 0.94
N GLY A 130 7.88 -17.86 1.64
CA GLY A 130 6.49 -18.16 1.97
C GLY A 130 5.60 -18.22 0.71
N SER A 131 4.72 -19.22 0.65
CA SER A 131 3.78 -19.42 -0.47
C SER A 131 2.61 -18.44 -0.40
N VAL A 132 2.86 -17.17 -0.76
CA VAL A 132 1.87 -16.08 -0.75
C VAL A 132 2.13 -15.13 -1.91
N GLY A 133 1.07 -14.61 -2.53
CA GLY A 133 1.16 -13.57 -3.56
C GLY A 133 1.37 -12.17 -2.98
N ALA A 134 2.15 -11.34 -3.68
CA ALA A 134 2.33 -9.92 -3.35
C ALA A 134 1.11 -9.03 -3.69
N GLU A 135 0.07 -9.62 -4.28
CA GLU A 135 -1.14 -8.96 -4.79
C GLU A 135 -1.94 -8.25 -3.69
N ALA A 136 -2.44 -9.02 -2.71
CA ALA A 136 -3.25 -8.47 -1.62
C ALA A 136 -2.54 -7.37 -0.81
N PRO A 137 -1.26 -7.51 -0.41
CA PRO A 137 -0.58 -6.46 0.33
C PRO A 137 -0.31 -5.22 -0.51
N ILE A 138 0.04 -5.35 -1.80
CA ILE A 138 0.30 -4.17 -2.62
C ILE A 138 -0.99 -3.40 -2.95
N VAL A 139 -2.10 -4.10 -3.16
CA VAL A 139 -3.41 -3.46 -3.36
C VAL A 139 -3.81 -2.74 -2.08
N LEU A 140 -3.65 -3.35 -0.90
CA LEU A 140 -3.94 -2.68 0.37
C LEU A 140 -3.09 -1.43 0.58
N THR A 141 -1.78 -1.51 0.30
CA THR A 141 -0.87 -0.38 0.34
C THR A 141 -1.32 0.72 -0.62
N GLY A 142 -1.65 0.36 -1.87
CA GLY A 142 -2.07 1.30 -2.90
C GLY A 142 -3.39 2.01 -2.55
N SER A 143 -4.38 1.25 -2.11
CA SER A 143 -5.64 1.78 -1.59
C SER A 143 -5.44 2.65 -0.35
N ALA A 144 -4.52 2.30 0.55
CA ALA A 144 -4.19 3.11 1.71
C ALA A 144 -3.53 4.44 1.31
N ILE A 145 -2.66 4.45 0.30
CA ILE A 145 -2.07 5.66 -0.27
C ILE A 145 -3.16 6.57 -0.84
N GLY A 146 -4.04 6.03 -1.69
CA GLY A 146 -5.17 6.79 -2.27
C GLY A 146 -6.12 7.36 -1.22
N SER A 147 -6.52 6.54 -0.24
CA SER A 147 -7.37 6.94 0.89
C SER A 147 -6.75 8.07 1.72
N ASN A 148 -5.47 7.96 2.05
CA ASN A 148 -4.79 8.93 2.89
C ASN A 148 -4.48 10.22 2.15
N LEU A 149 -4.08 10.15 0.89
CA LEU A 149 -3.87 11.34 0.07
C LEU A 149 -5.19 12.10 -0.10
N GLY A 150 -6.29 11.41 -0.43
CA GLY A 150 -7.63 11.99 -0.47
C GLY A 150 -8.07 12.60 0.88
N SER A 151 -7.79 11.92 1.99
CA SER A 151 -8.09 12.40 3.34
C SER A 151 -7.30 13.67 3.71
N VAL A 152 -6.02 13.74 3.34
CA VAL A 152 -5.17 14.92 3.58
C VAL A 152 -5.70 16.14 2.84
N PHE A 153 -6.20 15.95 1.62
CA PHE A 153 -6.83 17.01 0.82
C PHE A 153 -8.32 17.25 1.15
N LYS A 154 -8.83 16.65 2.24
CA LYS A 154 -10.21 16.76 2.72
C LYS A 154 -11.26 16.45 1.63
N MET A 155 -11.00 15.42 0.83
CA MET A 155 -11.95 14.97 -0.19
C MET A 155 -13.22 14.41 0.43
N GLU A 156 -14.33 14.58 -0.29
CA GLU A 156 -15.60 13.93 0.03
C GLU A 156 -15.45 12.40 -0.04
N HIS A 157 -16.31 11.70 0.70
CA HIS A 157 -16.31 10.24 0.78
C HIS A 157 -16.40 9.56 -0.59
N ARG A 158 -17.20 10.09 -1.50
CA ARG A 158 -17.33 9.58 -2.88
C ARG A 158 -15.99 9.64 -3.62
N THR A 159 -15.32 10.78 -3.58
CA THR A 159 -14.01 10.99 -4.19
C THR A 159 -12.93 10.15 -3.52
N LEU A 160 -13.02 9.97 -2.21
CA LEU A 160 -12.08 9.15 -1.45
C LEU A 160 -12.17 7.67 -1.84
N MET A 161 -13.37 7.14 -2.07
CA MET A 161 -13.58 5.79 -2.62
C MET A 161 -13.02 5.66 -4.04
N LEU A 162 -13.18 6.68 -4.90
CA LEU A 162 -12.55 6.69 -6.23
C LEU A 162 -11.03 6.62 -6.13
N LEU A 163 -10.40 7.38 -5.24
CA LEU A 163 -8.94 7.36 -5.03
C LEU A 163 -8.45 6.03 -4.47
N VAL A 164 -9.23 5.37 -3.61
CA VAL A 164 -8.96 4.01 -3.13
C VAL A 164 -8.92 3.02 -4.30
N GLY A 165 -9.87 3.12 -5.22
CA GLY A 165 -9.91 2.35 -6.47
C GLY A 165 -8.72 2.66 -7.36
N CYS A 166 -8.44 3.94 -7.66
CA CYS A 166 -7.26 4.34 -8.44
C CYS A 166 -5.95 3.80 -7.83
N GLY A 167 -5.85 3.80 -6.51
CA GLY A 167 -4.71 3.22 -5.80
C GLY A 167 -4.58 1.71 -5.97
N ALA A 168 -5.68 0.97 -5.89
CA ALA A 168 -5.72 -0.47 -6.16
C ALA A 168 -5.35 -0.79 -7.62
N ALA A 169 -5.92 -0.07 -8.58
CA ALA A 169 -5.64 -0.25 -10.01
C ALA A 169 -4.17 0.03 -10.32
N GLY A 170 -3.62 1.14 -9.79
CA GLY A 170 -2.22 1.50 -9.96
C GLY A 170 -1.26 0.48 -9.33
N ALA A 171 -1.64 -0.10 -8.18
CA ALA A 171 -0.87 -1.16 -7.54
C ALA A 171 -0.79 -2.45 -8.39
N ILE A 172 -1.93 -2.93 -8.89
CA ILE A 172 -1.98 -4.10 -9.79
C ILE A 172 -1.25 -3.81 -11.10
N ALA A 173 -1.50 -2.65 -11.70
CA ALA A 173 -0.83 -2.23 -12.92
C ALA A 173 0.70 -2.17 -12.74
N GLY A 174 1.17 -1.63 -11.61
CA GLY A 174 2.59 -1.50 -11.30
C GLY A 174 3.28 -2.84 -11.05
N ILE A 175 2.64 -3.76 -10.32
CA ILE A 175 3.27 -5.04 -9.97
C ILE A 175 3.24 -6.03 -11.14
N PHE A 176 2.13 -6.10 -11.88
CA PHE A 176 1.96 -7.03 -13.01
C PHE A 176 2.37 -6.45 -14.37
N LYS A 177 2.68 -5.15 -14.44
CA LYS A 177 2.87 -4.44 -15.72
C LYS A 177 1.64 -4.58 -16.64
N ALA A 178 0.45 -4.71 -16.05
CA ALA A 178 -0.80 -4.99 -16.74
C ALA A 178 -1.86 -3.94 -16.38
N PRO A 179 -1.88 -2.77 -17.05
CA PRO A 179 -2.78 -1.67 -16.68
C PRO A 179 -4.26 -2.02 -16.90
N ILE A 180 -4.58 -2.78 -17.95
CA ILE A 180 -5.95 -3.22 -18.24
C ILE A 180 -6.46 -4.15 -17.13
N ALA A 181 -5.63 -5.08 -16.66
CA ALA A 181 -5.98 -5.95 -15.54
C ALA A 181 -6.22 -5.16 -14.25
N GLY A 182 -5.41 -4.14 -13.99
CA GLY A 182 -5.60 -3.24 -12.86
C GLY A 182 -6.93 -2.48 -12.91
N LEU A 183 -7.36 -2.04 -14.10
CA LEU A 183 -8.64 -1.35 -14.27
C LEU A 183 -9.84 -2.29 -14.08
N VAL A 184 -9.76 -3.52 -14.60
CA VAL A 184 -10.84 -4.53 -14.45
C VAL A 184 -10.96 -5.03 -13.01
N PHE A 185 -9.85 -5.02 -12.25
CA PHE A 185 -9.83 -5.46 -10.86
C PHE A 185 -10.59 -4.51 -9.91
N THR A 186 -10.70 -3.22 -10.26
CA THR A 186 -11.23 -2.16 -9.37
C THR A 186 -12.66 -1.77 -9.67
#